data_AF-A0A7C1G4M2-F1
#
_entry.id   AF-A0A7C1G4M2-F1
#
_cell.length_a   1.000
_cell.length_b   1.000
_cell.length_c   1.000
_cell.angle_alpha   90.00
_cell.angle_beta   90.00
_cell.angle_gamma   90.00
#
_symmetry.space_group_name_H-M   'P 1'
#
loop_
_entity.id
_entity.type
_entity.pdbx_description
1 polymer ?
#
loop_
_entity_poly.entity_id
_entity_poly.type
_entity_poly.pdbx_seq_one_letter_code
_entity_poly.pdbx_strand_id
1 'polypeptide(L)'
;MNEHISELYEEANRLFEEGKYHNAEPLLKDVYKVNPYYADVLNKLGVISHLKGELEEAVNYFEEALHINPQYTEASLNLAITYNDLGEFSKAQEIFSLAAQVAHPAPGALDPFAAGKLANEHFRIGNIYLDFGLYDDAIDEYRKAIKLSQRFPDVHTKLGVALRNKGLYEDAIIHFNAAKEINPGYGQAWIQLGLTYYMKGLSGLAVEEWENALEMNPDLKEAKNYLQLIKKEET
;
A
#
# COMPACT_ATOMS: atom_id res chain seq x y z
N MET A 1 -7.52 42.62 -0.55
CA MET A 1 -7.94 41.55 0.38
C MET A 1 -7.59 40.18 -0.17
N ASN A 2 -7.83 39.89 -1.47
CA ASN A 2 -7.44 38.63 -2.10
C ASN A 2 -5.91 38.41 -2.27
N GLU A 3 -5.13 39.46 -2.55
CA GLU A 3 -3.66 39.31 -2.73
C GLU A 3 -2.96 38.83 -1.46
N HIS A 4 -3.32 39.41 -0.30
CA HIS A 4 -2.69 39.04 0.97
C HIS A 4 -2.98 37.58 1.39
N ILE A 5 -4.18 37.07 1.12
CA ILE A 5 -4.53 35.67 1.40
C ILE A 5 -3.79 34.73 0.44
N SER A 6 -3.64 35.13 -0.82
CA SER A 6 -2.89 34.36 -1.82
C SER A 6 -1.42 34.25 -1.41
N GLU A 7 -0.79 35.34 -0.98
CA GLU A 7 0.59 35.32 -0.48
C GLU A 7 0.74 34.44 0.77
N LEU A 8 -0.22 34.54 1.69
CA LEU A 8 -0.24 33.73 2.90
C LEU A 8 -0.38 32.24 2.59
N TYR A 9 -1.25 31.88 1.64
CA TYR A 9 -1.43 30.52 1.16
C TYR A 9 -0.19 29.98 0.47
N GLU A 10 0.44 30.74 -0.42
CA GLU A 10 1.68 30.31 -1.11
C GLU A 10 2.82 30.07 -0.11
N GLU A 11 2.98 30.95 0.88
CA GLU A 11 3.94 30.77 1.96
C GLU A 11 3.66 29.52 2.79
N ALA A 12 2.40 29.34 3.20
CA ALA A 12 1.95 28.20 3.97
C ALA A 12 2.18 26.89 3.20
N ASN A 13 1.87 26.87 1.91
CA ASN A 13 2.06 25.74 1.02
C ASN A 13 3.56 25.43 0.89
N ARG A 14 4.42 26.42 0.65
CA ARG A 14 5.87 26.20 0.57
C ARG A 14 6.43 25.60 1.84
N LEU A 15 6.04 26.12 3.01
CA LEU A 15 6.47 25.59 4.30
C LEU A 15 5.96 24.16 4.54
N PHE A 16 4.75 23.84 4.08
CA PHE A 16 4.20 22.49 4.14
C PHE A 16 5.03 21.51 3.29
N GLU A 17 5.32 21.86 2.03
CA GLU A 17 6.15 21.04 1.13
C GLU A 17 7.60 20.87 1.63
N GLU A 18 8.13 21.86 2.36
CA GLU A 18 9.43 21.78 3.04
C GLU A 18 9.38 20.92 4.33
N GLY A 19 8.22 20.38 4.71
CA GLY A 19 8.02 19.61 5.94
C GLY A 19 8.05 20.45 7.22
N LYS A 20 8.01 21.78 7.11
CA LYS A 20 8.03 22.73 8.24
C LYS A 20 6.62 22.94 8.79
N TYR A 21 5.97 21.85 9.20
CA TYR A 21 4.56 21.84 9.61
C TYR A 21 4.24 22.81 10.74
N HIS A 22 5.14 22.96 11.71
CA HIS A 22 4.97 23.91 12.83
C HIS A 22 4.81 25.36 12.36
N ASN A 23 5.46 25.74 11.26
CA ASN A 23 5.36 27.07 10.67
C ASN A 23 4.20 27.17 9.66
N ALA A 24 3.91 26.09 8.94
CA ALA A 24 2.83 26.06 7.95
C ALA A 24 1.44 26.13 8.59
N GLU A 25 1.22 25.39 9.67
CA GLU A 25 -0.08 25.26 10.35
C GLU A 25 -0.74 26.59 10.74
N PRO A 26 -0.07 27.54 11.45
CA PRO A 26 -0.72 28.79 11.81
C PRO A 26 -1.14 29.61 10.58
N LEU A 27 -0.33 29.58 9.51
CA LEU A 27 -0.65 30.28 8.26
C LEU A 27 -1.85 29.61 7.56
N LEU A 28 -1.88 28.27 7.48
CA LEU A 28 -3.01 27.51 6.94
C LEU A 28 -4.30 27.79 7.74
N LYS A 29 -4.23 27.86 9.07
CA LYS A 29 -5.36 28.22 9.94
C LYS A 29 -5.85 29.64 9.67
N ASP A 30 -4.94 30.58 9.42
CA ASP A 30 -5.31 31.95 9.05
C ASP A 30 -5.91 32.03 7.63
N VAL A 31 -5.42 31.25 6.66
CA VAL A 31 -6.08 31.11 5.35
C VAL A 31 -7.50 30.56 5.52
N TYR A 32 -7.67 29.49 6.31
CA TYR A 32 -8.97 28.86 6.56
C TYR A 32 -9.99 29.80 7.23
N LYS A 33 -9.55 30.60 8.22
CA LYS A 33 -10.43 31.61 8.86
C LYS A 33 -10.99 32.61 7.88
N VAL A 34 -10.23 32.99 6.85
CA VAL A 34 -10.65 33.98 5.87
C VAL A 34 -11.41 33.33 4.71
N ASN A 35 -11.04 32.11 4.32
CA ASN A 35 -11.74 31.33 3.31
C ASN A 35 -11.84 29.84 3.72
N PRO A 36 -12.99 29.42 4.29
CA PRO A 36 -13.16 28.05 4.79
C PRO A 36 -13.45 27.03 3.67
N TYR A 37 -13.60 27.47 2.41
CA TYR A 37 -13.96 26.59 1.29
C TYR A 37 -12.74 26.11 0.48
N TYR A 38 -11.54 26.15 1.07
CA TYR A 38 -10.33 25.63 0.44
C TYR A 38 -10.07 24.19 0.89
N ALA A 39 -10.54 23.23 0.08
CA ALA A 39 -10.36 21.80 0.34
C ALA A 39 -8.88 21.41 0.51
N ASP A 40 -7.97 22.04 -0.25
CA ASP A 40 -6.52 21.78 -0.14
C ASP A 40 -5.94 22.23 1.21
N VAL A 41 -6.35 23.40 1.71
CA VAL A 41 -5.94 23.90 3.04
C VAL A 41 -6.42 22.96 4.14
N LEU A 42 -7.67 22.50 4.05
CA LEU A 42 -8.24 21.52 4.96
C LEU A 42 -7.49 20.18 4.90
N ASN A 43 -7.19 19.67 3.71
CA ASN A 43 -6.37 18.46 3.57
C ASN A 43 -4.99 18.63 4.22
N LYS A 44 -4.30 19.76 4.00
CA LYS A 44 -3.00 20.04 4.63
C LYS A 44 -3.10 20.14 6.15
N LEU A 45 -4.14 20.80 6.69
CA LEU A 45 -4.38 20.85 8.13
C LEU A 45 -4.65 19.44 8.69
N GLY A 46 -5.44 18.62 8.00
CA GLY A 46 -5.67 17.22 8.36
C GLY A 46 -4.39 16.40 8.42
N VAL A 47 -3.49 16.56 7.44
CA VAL A 47 -2.18 15.89 7.43
C VAL A 47 -1.33 16.32 8.64
N ILE A 48 -1.31 17.62 8.97
CA ILE A 48 -0.56 18.11 10.13
C ILE A 48 -1.13 17.54 11.44
N SER A 49 -2.44 17.57 11.64
CA SER A 49 -3.09 17.00 12.83
C SER A 49 -2.83 15.49 12.93
N HIS A 50 -2.89 14.77 11.82
CA HIS A 50 -2.57 13.34 11.78
C HIS A 50 -1.13 13.07 12.25
N LEU A 51 -0.15 13.83 11.75
CA LEU A 51 1.26 13.69 12.13
C LEU A 51 1.54 14.01 13.61
N LYS A 52 0.68 14.82 14.25
CA LYS A 52 0.74 15.09 15.69
C LYS A 52 0.07 14.01 16.54
N GLY A 53 -0.66 13.07 15.92
CA GLY A 53 -1.49 12.10 16.61
C GLY A 53 -2.87 12.62 17.02
N GLU A 54 -3.26 13.80 16.53
CA GLU A 54 -4.57 14.41 16.74
C GLU A 54 -5.56 13.83 15.72
N LEU A 55 -5.79 12.52 15.77
CA LEU A 55 -6.44 11.75 14.70
C LEU A 55 -7.90 12.16 14.48
N GLU A 56 -8.65 12.47 15.54
CA GLU A 56 -10.05 12.92 15.41
C GLU A 56 -10.15 14.31 14.76
N GLU A 57 -9.19 15.20 15.02
CA GLU A 57 -9.13 16.51 14.35
C GLU A 57 -8.77 16.32 12.87
N ALA A 58 -7.84 15.41 12.57
CA ALA A 58 -7.49 15.07 11.20
C ALA A 58 -8.70 14.54 10.41
N VAL A 59 -9.50 13.64 11.00
CA VAL A 59 -10.75 13.15 10.41
C VAL A 59 -11.67 14.31 10.03
N ASN A 60 -11.93 15.23 10.96
CA ASN A 60 -12.82 16.37 10.71
C ASN A 60 -12.33 17.21 9.51
N TYR A 61 -11.02 17.49 9.46
CA TYR A 61 -10.44 18.26 8.36
C TYR A 61 -10.57 17.55 7.01
N PHE A 62 -10.33 16.24 6.95
CA PHE A 62 -10.49 15.50 5.70
C PHE A 62 -11.97 15.38 5.29
N GLU A 63 -12.88 15.16 6.22
CA GLU A 63 -14.33 15.12 5.93
C GLU A 63 -14.83 16.48 5.41
N GLU A 64 -14.40 17.59 6.00
CA GLU A 64 -14.69 18.93 5.47
C GLU A 64 -14.10 19.14 4.07
N ALA A 65 -12.86 18.69 3.83
CA ALA A 65 -12.24 18.76 2.51
C ALA A 65 -13.05 17.99 1.45
N LEU A 66 -13.57 16.80 1.81
CA LEU A 66 -14.42 15.99 0.94
C LEU A 66 -15.84 16.53 0.80
N HIS A 67 -16.36 17.24 1.80
CA HIS A 67 -17.63 17.93 1.66
C HIS A 67 -17.55 19.03 0.59
N ILE A 68 -16.43 19.75 0.53
CA ILE A 68 -16.17 20.79 -0.47
C ILE A 68 -15.83 20.18 -1.83
N ASN A 69 -14.97 19.17 -1.86
CA ASN A 69 -14.57 18.46 -3.06
C ASN A 69 -14.73 16.94 -2.87
N PRO A 70 -15.92 16.38 -3.17
CA PRO A 70 -16.18 14.95 -3.03
C PRO A 70 -15.29 14.05 -3.88
N GLN A 71 -14.59 14.62 -4.87
CA GLN A 71 -13.66 13.91 -5.74
C GLN A 71 -12.20 14.11 -5.37
N TYR A 72 -11.92 14.64 -4.18
CA TYR A 72 -10.56 14.87 -3.74
C TYR A 72 -9.90 13.57 -3.25
N THR A 73 -9.35 12.81 -4.20
CA THR A 73 -8.75 11.49 -3.96
C THR A 73 -7.71 11.51 -2.83
N GLU A 74 -6.86 12.56 -2.75
CA GLU A 74 -5.85 12.63 -1.71
C GLU A 74 -6.45 12.76 -0.30
N ALA A 75 -7.44 13.65 -0.13
CA ALA A 75 -8.15 13.79 1.15
C ALA A 75 -8.90 12.52 1.52
N SER A 76 -9.52 11.82 0.56
CA SER A 76 -10.16 10.52 0.81
C SER A 76 -9.15 9.48 1.29
N LEU A 77 -7.96 9.44 0.71
CA LEU A 77 -6.92 8.50 1.13
C LEU A 77 -6.37 8.83 2.51
N ASN A 78 -6.11 10.10 2.79
CA ASN A 78 -5.65 10.53 4.10
C ASN A 78 -6.72 10.27 5.18
N LEU A 79 -8.01 10.45 4.86
CA LEU A 79 -9.12 10.10 5.74
C LEU A 79 -9.16 8.60 6.04
N ALA A 80 -9.08 7.76 5.01
CA ALA A 80 -9.12 6.31 5.16
C ALA A 80 -7.93 5.78 5.98
N ILE A 81 -6.72 6.32 5.75
CA ILE A 81 -5.53 6.03 6.57
C ILE A 81 -5.76 6.43 8.02
N THR A 82 -6.32 7.62 8.26
CA THR A 82 -6.60 8.10 9.62
C THR A 82 -7.64 7.24 10.33
N TYR A 83 -8.68 6.77 9.63
CA TYR A 83 -9.63 5.81 10.19
C TYR A 83 -8.99 4.47 10.53
N ASN A 84 -8.05 3.98 9.72
CA ASN A 84 -7.28 2.77 10.06
C ASN A 84 -6.46 2.96 11.34
N ASP A 85 -5.80 4.10 11.49
CA ASP A 85 -4.97 4.37 12.67
C ASP A 85 -5.82 4.59 13.95
N LEU A 86 -7.09 5.00 13.80
CA LEU A 86 -8.10 5.02 14.87
C LEU A 86 -8.70 3.64 15.18
N GLY A 87 -8.44 2.62 14.37
CA GLY A 87 -9.06 1.29 14.48
C GLY A 87 -10.50 1.22 13.94
N GLU A 88 -10.96 2.26 13.23
CA GLU A 88 -12.29 2.36 12.61
C GLU A 88 -12.29 1.71 11.21
N PHE A 89 -11.94 0.41 11.16
CA PHE A 89 -11.66 -0.30 9.90
C PHE A 89 -12.83 -0.31 8.91
N SER A 90 -14.07 -0.39 9.40
CA SER A 90 -15.26 -0.36 8.54
C SER A 90 -15.40 0.97 7.81
N LYS A 91 -15.13 2.09 8.49
CA LYS A 91 -15.16 3.43 7.87
C LYS A 91 -14.00 3.61 6.90
N ALA A 92 -12.81 3.13 7.26
CA ALA A 92 -11.66 3.15 6.36
C ALA A 92 -11.98 2.41 5.05
N GLN A 93 -12.55 1.21 5.13
CA GLN A 93 -12.93 0.42 3.96
C GLN A 93 -13.97 1.11 3.07
N GLU A 94 -14.97 1.77 3.68
CA GLU A 94 -15.98 2.56 2.95
C GLU A 94 -15.32 3.71 2.18
N ILE A 95 -14.48 4.51 2.85
CA ILE A 95 -13.80 5.64 2.22
C ILE A 95 -12.79 5.19 1.16
N PHE A 96 -12.07 4.08 1.37
CA PHE A 96 -11.21 3.51 0.33
C PHE A 96 -12.01 3.07 -0.90
N SER A 97 -13.16 2.45 -0.69
CA SER A 97 -14.03 2.02 -1.79
C SER A 97 -14.56 3.22 -2.58
N LEU A 98 -14.90 4.31 -1.88
CA LEU A 98 -15.30 5.57 -2.50
C LEU A 98 -14.13 6.21 -3.26
N ALA A 99 -12.95 6.31 -2.64
CA ALA A 99 -11.75 6.85 -3.26
C ALA A 99 -11.39 6.09 -4.54
N ALA A 100 -11.45 4.76 -4.51
CA ALA A 100 -11.20 3.91 -5.68
C ALA A 100 -12.25 4.10 -6.79
N GLN A 101 -13.53 4.28 -6.43
CA GLN A 101 -14.61 4.54 -7.38
C GLN A 101 -14.48 5.91 -8.05
N VAL A 102 -14.13 6.94 -7.29
CA VAL A 102 -13.95 8.29 -7.82
C VAL A 102 -12.63 8.43 -8.58
N ALA A 103 -11.60 7.71 -8.14
CA ALA A 103 -10.37 7.50 -8.90
C ALA A 103 -10.53 6.49 -10.05
N HIS A 104 -11.75 6.26 -10.56
CA HIS A 104 -11.96 5.69 -11.90
C HIS A 104 -12.08 6.79 -12.96
N PRO A 105 -11.00 7.48 -13.35
CA PRO A 105 -11.00 8.06 -14.68
C PRO A 105 -10.77 6.91 -15.68
N ALA A 106 -11.04 7.16 -16.95
CA ALA A 106 -10.80 6.20 -18.03
C ALA A 106 -9.40 5.55 -17.94
N PRO A 107 -9.19 4.34 -18.50
CA PRO A 107 -7.88 3.69 -18.50
C PRO A 107 -6.80 4.66 -19.00
N GLY A 108 -5.84 5.01 -18.12
CA GLY A 108 -4.74 5.94 -18.40
C GLY A 108 -4.76 7.29 -17.69
N ALA A 109 -5.67 7.54 -16.74
CA ALA A 109 -5.86 8.88 -16.15
C ALA A 109 -5.58 9.01 -14.63
N LEU A 110 -5.01 7.99 -13.97
CA LEU A 110 -4.33 8.22 -12.69
C LEU A 110 -2.91 8.74 -12.94
N ASP A 111 -2.54 9.80 -12.24
CA ASP A 111 -1.13 10.18 -12.13
C ASP A 111 -0.32 9.01 -11.52
N PRO A 112 0.83 8.62 -12.10
CA PRO A 112 1.62 7.49 -11.61
C PRO A 112 2.02 7.58 -10.13
N PHE A 113 2.18 8.79 -9.59
CA PHE A 113 2.49 9.00 -8.17
C PHE A 113 1.29 8.64 -7.28
N ALA A 114 0.08 9.11 -7.64
CA ALA A 114 -1.14 8.79 -6.93
C ALA A 114 -1.46 7.28 -7.01
N ALA A 115 -1.25 6.66 -8.17
CA ALA A 115 -1.42 5.22 -8.35
C ALA A 115 -0.45 4.41 -7.47
N GLY A 116 0.82 4.85 -7.39
CA GLY A 116 1.83 4.23 -6.54
C GLY A 116 1.47 4.32 -5.05
N LYS A 117 1.04 5.50 -4.57
CA LYS A 117 0.63 5.69 -3.18
C LYS A 117 -0.56 4.81 -2.83
N LEU A 118 -1.59 4.77 -3.69
CA LEU A 118 -2.76 3.93 -3.50
C LEU A 118 -2.43 2.43 -3.52
N ALA A 119 -1.55 2.00 -4.43
CA ALA A 119 -1.09 0.62 -4.50
C ALA A 119 -0.34 0.20 -3.22
N ASN A 120 0.54 1.06 -2.69
CA ASN A 120 1.25 0.82 -1.44
C ASN A 120 0.30 0.71 -0.24
N GLU A 121 -0.79 1.47 -0.23
CA GLU A 121 -1.76 1.41 0.84
C GLU A 121 -2.58 0.12 0.81
N HIS A 122 -3.09 -0.28 -0.35
CA HIS A 122 -3.71 -1.60 -0.52
C HIS A 122 -2.76 -2.73 -0.13
N PHE A 123 -1.46 -2.60 -0.44
CA PHE A 123 -0.46 -3.55 0.01
C PHE A 123 -0.30 -3.60 1.53
N ARG A 124 -0.31 -2.43 2.21
CA ARG A 124 -0.26 -2.33 3.67
C ARG A 124 -1.46 -3.01 4.33
N ILE A 125 -2.67 -2.72 3.87
CA ILE A 125 -3.91 -3.32 4.38
C ILE A 125 -3.91 -4.83 4.12
N GLY A 126 -3.50 -5.27 2.93
CA GLY A 126 -3.37 -6.68 2.62
C GLY A 126 -2.43 -7.42 3.57
N ASN A 127 -1.31 -6.79 3.97
CA ASN A 127 -0.39 -7.36 4.97
C ASN A 127 -1.06 -7.49 6.35
N ILE A 128 -1.85 -6.50 6.78
CA ILE A 128 -2.60 -6.57 8.04
C ILE A 128 -3.58 -7.75 8.01
N TYR A 129 -4.38 -7.89 6.94
CA TYR A 129 -5.30 -9.03 6.81
C TYR A 129 -4.57 -10.38 6.78
N LEU A 130 -3.43 -10.45 6.09
CA LEU A 130 -2.62 -11.66 6.04
C LEU A 130 -2.10 -12.05 7.44
N ASP A 131 -1.64 -11.09 8.24
CA ASP A 131 -1.13 -11.32 9.60
C ASP A 131 -2.24 -11.81 10.56
N PHE A 132 -3.50 -11.38 10.33
CA PHE A 132 -4.68 -11.89 11.05
C PHE A 132 -5.24 -13.20 10.49
N GLY A 133 -4.67 -13.75 9.41
CA GLY A 133 -5.16 -14.98 8.77
C GLY A 133 -6.43 -14.81 7.94
N LEU A 134 -6.84 -13.56 7.66
CA LEU A 134 -7.99 -13.21 6.81
C LEU A 134 -7.57 -13.26 5.34
N TYR A 135 -7.39 -14.47 4.81
CA TYR A 135 -6.75 -14.67 3.50
C TYR A 135 -7.56 -14.11 2.33
N ASP A 136 -8.89 -14.17 2.38
CA ASP A 136 -9.76 -13.64 1.32
C ASP A 136 -9.61 -12.11 1.19
N ASP A 137 -9.71 -11.40 2.31
CA ASP A 137 -9.54 -9.94 2.33
C ASP A 137 -8.13 -9.52 1.90
N ALA A 138 -7.10 -10.25 2.34
CA ALA A 138 -5.72 -10.02 1.92
C ALA A 138 -5.56 -10.19 0.39
N ILE A 139 -6.13 -11.25 -0.19
CA ILE A 139 -6.07 -11.52 -1.63
C ILE A 139 -6.70 -10.37 -2.43
N ASP A 140 -7.87 -9.89 -1.99
CA ASP A 140 -8.59 -8.81 -2.67
C ASP A 140 -7.80 -7.50 -2.63
N GLU A 141 -7.21 -7.16 -1.48
CA GLU A 141 -6.36 -5.96 -1.35
C GLU A 141 -5.10 -6.05 -2.21
N TYR A 142 -4.40 -7.18 -2.23
CA TYR A 142 -3.23 -7.34 -3.10
C TYR A 142 -3.59 -7.27 -4.59
N ARG A 143 -4.75 -7.77 -5.01
CA ARG A 143 -5.23 -7.64 -6.40
C ARG A 143 -5.50 -6.19 -6.76
N LYS A 144 -6.07 -5.39 -5.86
CA LYS A 144 -6.24 -3.94 -6.05
C LYS A 144 -4.87 -3.26 -6.21
N ALA A 145 -3.89 -3.58 -5.37
CA ALA A 145 -2.53 -3.05 -5.46
C ALA A 145 -1.88 -3.36 -6.82
N ILE A 146 -1.96 -4.62 -7.29
CA ILE A 146 -1.39 -5.04 -8.59
C ILE A 146 -2.09 -4.35 -9.77
N LYS A 147 -3.41 -4.14 -9.69
CA LYS A 147 -4.17 -3.45 -10.74
C LYS A 147 -3.70 -1.99 -10.93
N LEU A 148 -3.28 -1.35 -9.84
CA LEU A 148 -2.77 0.02 -9.83
C LEU A 148 -1.30 0.11 -10.23
N SER A 149 -0.48 -0.87 -9.84
CA SER A 149 0.92 -0.96 -10.21
C SER A 149 1.34 -2.42 -10.41
N GLN A 150 1.57 -2.79 -11.68
CA GLN A 150 1.85 -4.16 -12.09
C GLN A 150 3.30 -4.60 -11.84
N ARG A 151 4.19 -3.69 -11.38
CA ARG A 151 5.65 -3.95 -11.27
C ARG A 151 6.14 -4.06 -9.83
N PHE A 152 5.35 -4.68 -8.95
CA PHE A 152 5.70 -4.89 -7.55
C PHE A 152 5.92 -6.37 -7.23
N PRO A 153 7.17 -6.87 -7.26
CA PRO A 153 7.46 -8.29 -7.05
C PRO A 153 7.14 -8.75 -5.61
N ASP A 154 7.22 -7.85 -4.64
CA ASP A 154 6.82 -8.05 -3.26
C ASP A 154 5.30 -8.25 -3.09
N VAL A 155 4.48 -7.44 -3.77
CA VAL A 155 3.01 -7.58 -3.77
C VAL A 155 2.59 -8.92 -4.39
N HIS A 156 3.18 -9.28 -5.53
CA HIS A 156 2.96 -10.59 -6.15
C HIS A 156 3.35 -11.74 -5.22
N THR A 157 4.47 -11.62 -4.52
CA THR A 157 4.92 -12.64 -3.56
C THR A 157 3.97 -12.75 -2.37
N LYS A 158 3.49 -11.63 -1.82
CA LYS A 158 2.53 -11.65 -0.70
C LYS A 158 1.16 -12.20 -1.11
N LEU A 159 0.68 -11.87 -2.30
CA LEU A 159 -0.52 -12.50 -2.88
C LEU A 159 -0.34 -14.01 -3.02
N GLY A 160 0.80 -14.47 -3.54
CA GLY A 160 1.11 -15.89 -3.64
C GLY A 160 1.11 -16.58 -2.27
N VAL A 161 1.64 -15.93 -1.23
CA VAL A 161 1.61 -16.46 0.15
C VAL A 161 0.17 -16.58 0.67
N ALA A 162 -0.66 -15.55 0.47
CA ALA A 162 -2.07 -15.57 0.89
C ALA A 162 -2.85 -16.69 0.19
N LEU A 163 -2.69 -16.83 -1.13
CA LEU A 163 -3.31 -17.89 -1.94
C LEU A 163 -2.88 -19.28 -1.47
N ARG A 164 -1.57 -19.49 -1.23
CA ARG A 164 -1.05 -20.76 -0.72
C ARG A 164 -1.62 -21.10 0.64
N ASN A 165 -1.69 -20.14 1.56
CA ASN A 165 -2.26 -20.36 2.90
C ASN A 165 -3.75 -20.71 2.86
N LYS A 166 -4.46 -20.26 1.82
CA LYS A 166 -5.84 -20.67 1.50
C LYS A 166 -5.94 -22.04 0.80
N GLY A 167 -4.80 -22.66 0.45
CA GLY A 167 -4.74 -23.94 -0.28
C GLY A 167 -4.85 -23.80 -1.80
N LEU A 168 -4.81 -22.58 -2.34
CA LEU A 168 -4.85 -22.31 -3.78
C LEU A 168 -3.43 -22.30 -4.36
N TYR A 169 -2.81 -23.48 -4.39
CA TYR A 169 -1.39 -23.61 -4.74
C TYR A 169 -1.08 -23.24 -6.20
N GLU A 170 -1.96 -23.58 -7.14
CA GLU A 170 -1.80 -23.29 -8.56
C GLU A 170 -1.77 -21.77 -8.81
N ASP A 171 -2.70 -21.03 -8.20
CA ASP A 171 -2.75 -19.57 -8.30
C ASP A 171 -1.53 -18.93 -7.64
N ALA A 172 -1.09 -19.48 -6.50
CA ALA A 172 0.11 -19.00 -5.82
C ALA A 172 1.35 -19.12 -6.71
N ILE A 173 1.52 -20.25 -7.41
CA ILE A 173 2.63 -20.48 -8.35
C ILE A 173 2.64 -19.43 -9.46
N ILE A 174 1.48 -19.07 -10.02
CA ILE A 174 1.36 -18.02 -11.04
C ILE A 174 1.95 -16.70 -10.52
N HIS A 175 1.57 -16.29 -9.32
CA HIS A 175 2.03 -15.03 -8.75
C HIS A 175 3.50 -15.05 -8.33
N PHE A 176 4.04 -16.17 -7.84
CA PHE A 176 5.48 -16.27 -7.58
C PHE A 176 6.31 -16.23 -8.87
N ASN A 177 5.85 -16.87 -9.95
CA ASN A 177 6.51 -16.76 -11.25
C ASN A 177 6.47 -15.33 -11.79
N ALA A 178 5.33 -14.63 -11.68
CA ALA A 178 5.26 -13.22 -12.05
C ALA A 178 6.25 -12.36 -11.25
N ALA A 179 6.41 -12.60 -9.94
CA ALA A 179 7.41 -11.88 -9.14
C ALA A 179 8.85 -12.15 -9.61
N LYS A 180 9.17 -13.41 -9.97
CA LYS A 180 10.47 -13.79 -10.57
C LYS A 180 10.69 -13.13 -11.93
N GLU A 181 9.67 -13.04 -12.78
CA GLU A 181 9.76 -12.39 -14.08
C GLU A 181 9.97 -10.87 -13.94
N ILE A 182 9.28 -10.22 -12.99
CA ILE A 182 9.43 -8.79 -12.70
C ILE A 182 10.85 -8.50 -12.17
N ASN A 183 11.36 -9.32 -11.25
CA ASN A 183 12.70 -9.16 -10.72
C ASN A 183 13.34 -10.53 -10.45
N PRO A 184 14.17 -11.04 -11.39
CA PRO A 184 14.86 -12.33 -11.22
C PRO A 184 15.80 -12.37 -10.00
N GLY A 185 16.31 -11.22 -9.55
CA GLY A 185 17.16 -11.13 -8.35
C GLY A 185 16.38 -11.11 -7.03
N TYR A 186 15.05 -11.12 -7.07
CA TYR A 186 14.21 -11.12 -5.87
C TYR A 186 14.10 -12.53 -5.28
N GLY A 187 15.12 -12.91 -4.50
CA GLY A 187 15.27 -14.26 -3.92
C GLY A 187 14.05 -14.80 -3.17
N GLN A 188 13.25 -13.92 -2.56
CA GLN A 188 12.05 -14.33 -1.84
C GLN A 188 11.01 -15.02 -2.75
N ALA A 189 10.86 -14.59 -4.00
CA ALA A 189 9.92 -15.22 -4.92
C ALA A 189 10.32 -16.67 -5.23
N TRP A 190 11.61 -16.92 -5.45
CA TRP A 190 12.16 -18.26 -5.67
C TRP A 190 11.97 -19.17 -4.45
N ILE A 191 12.30 -18.66 -3.26
CA ILE A 191 12.12 -19.39 -2.00
C ILE A 191 10.66 -19.79 -1.82
N GLN A 192 9.73 -18.85 -1.99
CA GLN A 192 8.30 -19.11 -1.81
C GLN A 192 7.72 -20.04 -2.88
N LEU A 193 8.22 -19.98 -4.13
CA LEU A 193 7.83 -20.92 -5.18
C LEU A 193 8.27 -22.35 -4.84
N GLY A 194 9.53 -22.54 -4.44
CA GLY A 194 10.03 -23.85 -4.05
C GLY A 194 9.28 -24.43 -2.85
N LEU A 195 8.98 -23.62 -1.83
CA LEU A 195 8.12 -24.02 -0.70
C LEU A 195 6.74 -24.48 -1.16
N THR A 196 6.17 -23.80 -2.14
CA THR A 196 4.84 -24.12 -2.67
C THR A 196 4.86 -25.44 -3.43
N TYR A 197 5.90 -25.71 -4.24
CA TYR A 197 6.08 -27.02 -4.87
C TYR A 197 6.29 -28.14 -3.85
N TYR A 198 7.10 -27.90 -2.81
CA TYR A 198 7.32 -28.87 -1.75
C TYR A 198 6.02 -29.23 -1.02
N MET A 199 5.20 -28.23 -0.67
CA MET A 199 3.88 -28.48 -0.05
C MET A 199 2.92 -29.26 -0.96
N LYS A 200 3.09 -29.19 -2.28
CA LYS A 200 2.35 -30.02 -3.25
C LYS A 200 2.93 -31.43 -3.43
N GLY A 201 4.01 -31.77 -2.73
CA GLY A 201 4.74 -33.03 -2.91
C GLY A 201 5.61 -33.09 -4.18
N LEU A 202 5.84 -31.94 -4.83
CA LEU A 202 6.66 -31.82 -6.03
C LEU A 202 8.12 -31.46 -5.66
N SER A 203 8.75 -32.29 -4.82
CA SER A 203 10.06 -32.01 -4.22
C SER A 203 11.17 -31.75 -5.25
N GLY A 204 11.14 -32.41 -6.42
CA GLY A 204 12.11 -32.17 -7.48
C GLY A 204 12.07 -30.73 -8.01
N LEU A 205 10.86 -30.19 -8.25
CA LEU A 205 10.69 -28.79 -8.64
C LEU A 205 11.06 -27.82 -7.50
N ALA A 206 10.80 -28.21 -6.25
CA ALA A 206 11.21 -27.40 -5.10
C ALA A 206 12.74 -27.23 -5.03
N VAL A 207 13.49 -28.33 -5.21
CA VAL A 207 14.95 -28.33 -5.24
C VAL A 207 15.47 -27.44 -6.37
N GLU A 208 14.94 -27.60 -7.58
CA GLU A 208 15.33 -26.78 -8.74
C GLU A 208 15.16 -25.28 -8.46
N GLU A 209 14.03 -24.88 -7.87
CA GLU A 209 13.77 -23.47 -7.54
C GLU A 209 14.73 -22.91 -6.48
N TRP A 210 15.08 -23.70 -5.47
CA TRP A 210 16.03 -23.26 -4.44
C TRP A 210 17.48 -23.28 -4.89
N GLU A 211 17.87 -24.19 -5.80
CA GLU A 211 19.17 -24.17 -6.45
C GLU A 211 19.31 -22.93 -7.34
N ASN A 212 18.31 -22.65 -8.19
CA ASN A 212 18.27 -21.42 -8.99
C ASN A 212 18.30 -20.16 -8.12
N ALA A 213 17.62 -20.15 -6.96
CA ALA A 213 17.69 -19.04 -6.01
C ALA A 213 19.14 -18.75 -5.56
N LEU A 214 19.92 -19.81 -5.32
CA LEU A 214 21.33 -19.72 -4.90
C LEU A 214 22.28 -19.34 -6.04
N GLU A 215 21.96 -19.70 -7.28
CA GLU A 215 22.70 -19.19 -8.44
C GLU A 215 22.55 -17.67 -8.57
N MET A 216 21.34 -17.15 -8.35
CA MET A 216 21.05 -15.72 -8.42
C MET A 216 21.58 -14.95 -7.20
N ASN A 217 21.50 -15.55 -6.01
CA ASN A 217 22.03 -14.99 -4.78
C ASN A 217 22.59 -16.11 -3.86
N PRO A 218 23.92 -16.32 -3.88
CA PRO A 218 24.57 -17.38 -3.11
C PRO A 218 24.42 -17.27 -1.58
N ASP A 219 24.00 -16.12 -1.05
CA ASP A 219 23.91 -15.86 0.39
C ASP A 219 22.52 -16.11 0.98
N LEU A 220 21.56 -16.58 0.19
CA LEU A 220 20.21 -16.94 0.67
C LEU A 220 20.26 -18.17 1.61
N LYS A 221 20.29 -17.90 2.91
CA LYS A 221 20.38 -18.95 3.95
C LYS A 221 19.16 -19.86 3.95
N GLU A 222 17.97 -19.33 3.70
CA GLU A 222 16.73 -20.11 3.66
C GLU A 222 16.80 -21.21 2.59
N ALA A 223 17.23 -20.87 1.37
CA ALA A 223 17.36 -21.84 0.28
C ALA A 223 18.34 -22.97 0.63
N LYS A 224 19.50 -22.64 1.23
CA LYS A 224 20.45 -23.65 1.72
C LYS A 224 19.83 -24.58 2.76
N ASN A 225 19.09 -24.02 3.72
CA ASN A 225 18.44 -24.78 4.78
C ASN A 225 17.39 -25.75 4.22
N TYR A 226 16.58 -25.30 3.26
CA TYR A 226 15.58 -26.16 2.62
C TYR A 226 16.20 -27.30 1.80
N LEU A 227 17.27 -27.03 1.06
CA LEU A 227 18.02 -28.07 0.34
C LEU A 227 18.65 -29.10 1.28
N GLN A 228 19.16 -28.67 2.43
CA GLN A 228 19.69 -29.59 3.45
C GLN A 228 18.59 -30.42 4.11
N LEU A 229 17.39 -29.86 4.29
CA LEU A 229 16.24 -30.57 4.84
C LEU A 229 15.84 -31.73 3.93
N ILE A 230 15.63 -31.47 2.64
CA ILE A 230 15.23 -32.51 1.67
C ILE A 230 16.29 -33.63 1.61
N LYS A 231 17.58 -33.29 1.56
CA LYS A 231 18.65 -34.30 1.53
C LYS A 231 18.65 -35.25 2.73
N LYS A 232 18.17 -34.79 3.90
CA LYS A 232 18.03 -35.63 5.10
C LYS A 232 16.79 -36.50 5.08
N GLU A 233 15.72 -36.07 4.40
CA GLU A 233 14.51 -36.88 4.24
C GLU A 233 14.71 -38.05 3.27
N GLU A 234 15.71 -37.95 2.38
CA GLU A 234 16.07 -38.98 1.40
C GLU A 234 17.10 -40.02 1.93
N THR A 235 17.67 -39.82 3.12
CA THR A 235 18.65 -40.73 3.78
C THR A 235 18.07 -41.50 4.95
#